data_AF-A0A927Z4L8-F1
#
_entry.id   AF-A0A927Z4L8-F1
#
_cell.length_a   1.000
_cell.length_b   1.000
_cell.length_c   1.000
_cell.angle_alpha   90.00
_cell.angle_beta   90.00
_cell.angle_gamma   90.00
#
_symmetry.space_group_name_H-M   'P 1'
#
loop_
_entity.id
_entity.type
_entity.pdbx_description
1 polymer ?
#
loop_
_entity_poly.entity_id
_entity_poly.type
_entity_poly.pdbx_seq_one_letter_code
_entity_poly.pdbx_strand_id
1 'polypeptide(L)'
;MSSVRRKLPLDKKNMVKAALMITAVLAAILILITVLRSKVSSRYGQEDESEILTANVTMGNISTTVSGSGTLSNDETENITIPGTVELTEVYVNAGDTVKKGDMLASVNSASVIIAMNEIQEQLNELDKELADISSEEAEDKIMAGVSGRIKKIYTKKENTVADVMYENQALMLISVDGYMAVDVETDALSVGSSVTVKDSDGTKYTGTVDSVWGGKATILITDNGTVYGDKVTVSLGDDKTAEGTLYIHECVKVTGYAGTVSSVNVSENQKISKGKTLLYLDDVSGTVNYASVLEEKETYEKQLQTLIKIYKEGAVYAQNDGVVTSVTEVSGTTVTTTTASSGGFGGNNNMSTAVTTLEEDETQDTVIGIAPSDYMLMSFSVDESDILSLTVGQQASVSIESLGDDTFSGKVTKINKEGTSSNGVTSYSASILVERGEGMLSGMSASAVIMIEGKENALLIPEEAVNRTSSTAYVYTSYDEESREFGDMVEVTIGISNGNYVEITGGLEEGDTVYYQESQSDEFGNFGGFGGGMAMPGGFGGDMPGGFGSDMPSGFDGGGMSMPGGNPSGNGNSQRPGNGR
;
A
#
# COMPACT_ATOMS: atom_id res chain seq x y z
N MET A 1 -32.52 39.35 -75.83
CA MET A 1 -33.62 38.57 -75.21
C MET A 1 -33.86 39.16 -73.83
N SER A 2 -34.75 40.16 -73.71
CA SER A 2 -36.16 40.02 -73.30
C SER A 2 -36.26 39.46 -71.87
N SER A 3 -36.50 40.27 -70.85
CA SER A 3 -37.84 40.79 -70.60
C SER A 3 -37.88 42.17 -69.92
N VAL A 4 -38.87 42.93 -70.36
CA VAL A 4 -39.24 44.29 -69.98
C VAL A 4 -40.04 44.29 -68.67
N ARG A 5 -39.74 45.20 -67.73
CA ARG A 5 -40.79 45.87 -66.93
C ARG A 5 -40.46 47.36 -66.77
N ARG A 6 -41.48 48.17 -67.08
CA ARG A 6 -41.46 49.63 -67.24
C ARG A 6 -41.15 50.36 -65.93
N LYS A 7 -40.35 51.42 -66.00
CA LYS A 7 -40.29 52.47 -64.98
C LYS A 7 -41.65 53.19 -64.91
N LEU A 8 -42.35 53.10 -63.79
CA LEU A 8 -43.43 54.04 -63.44
C LEU A 8 -42.80 55.29 -62.80
N PRO A 9 -43.32 56.51 -63.07
CA PRO A 9 -42.71 57.75 -62.62
C PRO A 9 -42.96 57.95 -61.12
N LEU A 10 -41.89 58.21 -60.37
CA LEU A 10 -41.98 58.55 -58.95
C LEU A 10 -42.58 59.95 -58.79
N ASP A 11 -43.71 60.02 -58.09
CA ASP A 11 -44.38 61.24 -57.65
C ASP A 11 -43.40 62.13 -56.88
N LYS A 12 -43.12 63.35 -57.40
CA LYS A 12 -42.17 64.32 -56.82
C LYS A 12 -42.45 64.57 -55.34
N LYS A 13 -43.71 64.44 -54.88
CA LYS A 13 -44.09 64.65 -53.49
C LYS A 13 -43.55 63.57 -52.54
N ASN A 14 -43.40 62.34 -53.04
CA ASN A 14 -42.84 61.21 -52.27
C ASN A 14 -41.31 61.19 -52.29
N MET A 15 -40.67 61.72 -53.35
CA MET A 15 -39.21 61.90 -53.38
C MET A 15 -38.73 62.93 -52.35
N VAL A 16 -39.46 64.02 -52.15
CA VAL A 16 -39.11 65.03 -51.12
C VAL A 16 -39.26 64.47 -49.71
N LYS A 17 -40.29 63.66 -49.45
CA LYS A 17 -40.48 62.97 -48.16
C LYS A 17 -39.40 61.90 -47.91
N ALA A 18 -38.99 61.18 -48.96
CA ALA A 18 -37.89 60.22 -48.87
C ALA A 18 -36.54 60.92 -48.64
N ALA A 19 -36.28 62.06 -49.30
CA ALA A 19 -35.08 62.85 -49.07
C ALA A 19 -35.02 63.41 -47.64
N LEU A 20 -36.14 63.91 -47.10
CA LEU A 20 -36.24 64.39 -45.71
C LEU A 20 -36.04 63.27 -44.69
N MET A 21 -36.56 62.06 -44.93
CA MET A 21 -36.30 60.91 -44.05
C MET A 21 -34.85 60.44 -44.13
N ILE A 22 -34.22 60.45 -45.31
CA ILE A 22 -32.80 60.08 -45.45
C ILE A 22 -31.90 61.10 -44.73
N THR A 23 -32.20 62.41 -44.83
CA THR A 23 -31.45 63.43 -44.07
C THR A 23 -31.66 63.33 -42.56
N ALA A 24 -32.86 62.97 -42.11
CA ALA A 24 -33.13 62.75 -40.69
C ALA A 24 -32.41 61.50 -40.15
N VAL A 25 -32.35 60.43 -40.96
CA VAL A 25 -31.63 59.20 -40.61
C VAL A 25 -30.11 59.43 -40.62
N LEU A 26 -29.56 60.19 -41.57
CA LEU A 26 -28.13 60.53 -41.58
C LEU A 26 -27.75 61.44 -40.39
N ALA A 27 -28.61 62.39 -40.00
CA ALA A 27 -28.40 63.18 -38.79
C ALA A 27 -28.47 62.32 -37.53
N ALA A 28 -29.42 61.38 -37.45
CA ALA A 28 -29.52 60.43 -36.34
C ALA A 28 -28.31 59.49 -36.26
N ILE A 29 -27.76 59.04 -37.40
CA ILE A 29 -26.55 58.21 -37.46
C ILE A 29 -25.31 59.02 -37.05
N LEU A 30 -25.19 60.28 -37.46
CA LEU A 30 -24.11 61.16 -37.01
C LEU A 30 -24.17 61.40 -35.50
N ILE A 31 -25.37 61.66 -34.96
CA ILE A 31 -25.60 61.79 -33.51
C ILE A 31 -25.26 60.47 -32.81
N LEU A 32 -25.66 59.33 -33.37
CA LEU A 32 -25.34 58.00 -32.84
C LEU A 32 -23.83 57.72 -32.87
N ILE A 33 -23.11 58.12 -33.92
CA ILE A 33 -21.65 57.97 -34.02
C ILE A 33 -20.93 58.89 -33.03
N THR A 34 -21.41 60.12 -32.80
CA THR A 34 -20.86 60.99 -31.75
C THR A 34 -21.17 60.49 -30.35
N VAL A 35 -22.37 59.93 -30.12
CA VAL A 35 -22.75 59.32 -28.84
C VAL A 35 -21.96 58.04 -28.61
N LEU A 36 -21.75 57.21 -29.64
CA LEU A 36 -20.90 56.01 -29.59
C LEU A 36 -19.43 56.37 -29.42
N ARG A 37 -18.90 57.42 -30.08
CA ARG A 37 -17.55 57.91 -29.80
C ARG A 37 -17.42 58.41 -28.36
N SER A 38 -18.40 59.14 -27.85
CA SER A 38 -18.39 59.59 -26.45
C SER A 38 -18.50 58.43 -25.47
N LYS A 39 -19.27 57.37 -25.81
CA LYS A 39 -19.46 56.18 -24.98
C LYS A 39 -18.33 55.17 -25.07
N VAL A 40 -17.57 55.16 -26.16
CA VAL A 40 -16.40 54.29 -26.37
C VAL A 40 -15.13 54.97 -25.83
N SER A 41 -15.00 56.30 -25.91
CA SER A 41 -13.95 57.03 -25.18
C SER A 41 -14.17 57.02 -23.66
N SER A 42 -15.41 56.83 -23.19
CA SER A 42 -15.74 56.67 -21.77
C SER A 42 -15.82 55.22 -21.30
N ARG A 43 -15.29 54.25 -22.08
CA ARG A 43 -15.16 52.83 -21.68
C ARG A 43 -13.76 52.26 -21.90
N TYR A 44 -12.78 53.10 -22.24
CA TYR A 44 -11.36 52.74 -22.32
C TYR A 44 -10.48 53.72 -21.52
N GLY A 45 -11.04 54.21 -20.42
CA GLY A 45 -10.42 55.16 -19.50
C GLY A 45 -11.25 55.28 -18.23
N GLN A 46 -11.66 54.15 -17.66
CA GLN A 46 -11.77 54.09 -16.20
C GLN A 46 -10.38 53.69 -15.75
N GLU A 47 -9.63 54.68 -15.27
CA GLU A 47 -8.56 54.41 -14.31
C GLU A 47 -9.22 53.59 -13.19
N ASP A 48 -8.68 52.40 -12.94
CA ASP A 48 -8.94 51.72 -11.68
C ASP A 48 -8.49 52.70 -10.60
N GLU A 49 -9.46 53.36 -9.94
CA GLU A 49 -9.21 53.98 -8.64
C GLU A 49 -8.99 52.83 -7.68
N SER A 50 -7.78 52.31 -7.69
CA SER A 50 -7.33 51.50 -6.59
C SER A 50 -7.30 52.36 -5.34
N GLU A 51 -8.15 52.03 -4.39
CA GLU A 51 -8.18 52.69 -3.10
C GLU A 51 -6.88 52.33 -2.36
N ILE A 52 -6.10 53.35 -2.02
CA ILE A 52 -4.88 53.17 -1.23
C ILE A 52 -5.28 53.07 0.23
N LEU A 53 -4.93 51.95 0.84
CA LEU A 53 -5.17 51.66 2.24
C LEU A 53 -3.96 52.05 3.07
N THR A 54 -4.23 52.43 4.32
CA THR A 54 -3.20 52.72 5.31
C THR A 54 -3.38 51.82 6.52
N ALA A 55 -2.29 51.21 7.00
CA ALA A 55 -2.28 50.48 8.26
C ALA A 55 -1.20 51.04 9.18
N ASN A 56 -1.50 51.08 10.48
CA ASN A 56 -0.48 51.38 11.48
C ASN A 56 0.14 50.09 11.98
N VAL A 57 1.45 50.10 12.22
CA VAL A 57 2.16 48.99 12.86
C VAL A 57 1.71 48.92 14.32
N THR A 58 1.07 47.82 14.69
CA THR A 58 0.57 47.62 16.06
C THR A 58 1.16 46.37 16.70
N MET A 59 1.38 46.43 18.01
CA MET A 59 1.75 45.25 18.79
C MET A 59 0.54 44.33 18.96
N GLY A 60 0.71 43.05 18.65
CA GLY A 60 -0.35 42.05 18.77
C GLY A 60 0.20 40.63 18.93
N ASN A 61 -0.70 39.69 19.07
CA ASN A 61 -0.36 38.27 19.10
C ASN A 61 -0.56 37.70 17.70
N ILE A 62 0.40 36.92 17.22
CA ILE A 62 0.31 36.22 15.94
C ILE A 62 0.59 34.75 16.16
N SER A 63 -0.22 33.89 15.55
CA SER A 63 -0.02 32.46 15.55
C SER A 63 -0.45 31.87 14.21
N THR A 64 0.29 30.87 13.76
CA THR A 64 -0.08 30.04 12.61
C THR A 64 -0.72 28.76 13.13
N THR A 65 -1.91 28.44 12.63
CA THR A 65 -2.67 27.28 13.06
C THR A 65 -2.99 26.36 11.89
N VAL A 66 -3.02 25.06 12.13
CA VAL A 66 -3.57 24.07 11.21
C VAL A 66 -4.87 23.57 11.79
N SER A 67 -5.92 23.56 10.98
CA SER A 67 -7.20 22.94 11.37
C SER A 67 -7.37 21.59 10.70
N GLY A 68 -7.95 20.63 11.41
CA GLY A 68 -8.33 19.34 10.83
C GLY A 68 -9.59 18.78 11.49
N SER A 69 -10.44 18.16 10.68
CA SER A 69 -11.60 17.41 11.15
C SER A 69 -11.25 15.95 11.39
N GLY A 70 -11.90 15.33 12.36
CA GLY A 70 -11.60 13.97 12.77
C GLY A 70 -12.71 13.30 13.56
N THR A 71 -12.42 12.09 14.03
CA THR A 71 -13.29 11.32 14.91
C THR A 71 -12.59 11.03 16.23
N LEU A 72 -13.36 11.01 17.31
CA LEU A 72 -12.90 10.56 18.62
C LEU A 72 -12.96 9.03 18.71
N SER A 73 -11.94 8.44 19.30
CA SER A 73 -11.90 7.05 19.73
C SER A 73 -11.40 6.97 21.16
N ASN A 74 -11.67 5.84 21.82
CA ASN A 74 -10.97 5.53 23.05
C ASN A 74 -9.46 5.42 22.77
N ASP A 75 -8.65 5.74 23.78
CA ASP A 75 -7.23 5.37 23.79
C ASP A 75 -7.08 3.84 23.83
N GLU A 76 -5.86 3.31 23.76
CA GLU A 76 -5.58 1.87 23.75
C GLU A 76 -6.40 1.13 24.83
N THR A 77 -7.39 0.36 24.37
CA THR A 77 -8.24 -0.47 25.23
C THR A 77 -7.43 -1.66 25.71
N GLU A 78 -7.37 -1.85 27.02
CA GLU A 78 -6.81 -3.05 27.61
C GLU A 78 -7.86 -4.16 27.60
N ASN A 79 -7.54 -5.28 26.94
CA ASN A 79 -8.40 -6.46 26.90
C ASN A 79 -7.98 -7.46 27.98
N ILE A 80 -8.86 -7.67 28.95
CA ILE A 80 -8.72 -8.75 29.93
C ILE A 80 -9.40 -9.98 29.34
N THR A 81 -8.60 -10.94 28.87
CA THR A 81 -9.07 -12.22 28.33
C THR A 81 -9.13 -13.28 29.43
N ILE A 82 -10.29 -13.89 29.57
CA ILE A 82 -10.55 -15.01 30.47
C ILE A 82 -10.73 -16.25 29.58
N PRO A 83 -9.86 -17.27 29.69
CA PRO A 83 -9.99 -18.48 28.89
C PRO A 83 -11.37 -19.11 29.07
N GLY A 84 -11.98 -19.58 27.98
CA GLY A 84 -13.33 -20.16 28.00
C GLY A 84 -13.47 -21.41 28.88
N THR A 85 -12.36 -22.04 29.27
CA THR A 85 -12.33 -23.13 30.26
C THR A 85 -12.56 -22.67 31.70
N VAL A 86 -12.53 -21.36 31.96
CA VAL A 86 -12.86 -20.76 33.26
C VAL A 86 -14.35 -20.41 33.31
N GLU A 87 -15.10 -21.10 34.16
CA GLU A 87 -16.50 -20.82 34.41
C GLU A 87 -16.66 -19.56 35.27
N LEU A 88 -17.33 -18.55 34.71
CA LEU A 88 -17.74 -17.35 35.43
C LEU A 88 -18.98 -17.66 36.28
N THR A 89 -18.90 -17.37 37.57
CA THR A 89 -20.05 -17.51 38.48
C THR A 89 -20.99 -16.31 38.35
N GLU A 90 -20.42 -15.11 38.24
CA GLU A 90 -21.18 -13.87 38.09
C GLU A 90 -20.29 -12.78 37.47
N VAL A 91 -20.86 -11.95 36.60
CA VAL A 91 -20.20 -10.75 36.04
C VAL A 91 -20.81 -9.51 36.67
N TYR A 92 -19.97 -8.65 37.24
CA TYR A 92 -20.38 -7.48 38.03
C TYR A 92 -20.37 -6.17 37.26
N VAL A 93 -19.89 -6.18 36.01
CA VAL A 93 -19.75 -4.98 35.18
C VAL A 93 -20.47 -5.12 33.85
N ASN A 94 -20.96 -4.00 33.34
CA ASN A 94 -21.58 -3.88 32.03
C ASN A 94 -20.81 -2.86 31.18
N ALA A 95 -20.99 -2.92 29.86
CA ALA A 95 -20.46 -1.90 28.97
C ALA A 95 -21.00 -0.51 29.37
N GLY A 96 -20.10 0.45 29.57
CA GLY A 96 -20.37 1.79 30.06
C GLY A 96 -20.06 2.02 31.55
N ASP A 97 -19.82 0.96 32.34
CA ASP A 97 -19.50 1.10 33.76
C ASP A 97 -18.07 1.65 33.95
N THR A 98 -17.92 2.57 34.90
CA THR A 98 -16.60 3.10 35.30
C THR A 98 -16.03 2.23 36.42
N VAL A 99 -14.81 1.75 36.24
CA VAL A 99 -14.08 0.90 37.17
C VAL A 99 -12.76 1.53 37.58
N LYS A 100 -12.34 1.31 38.82
CA LYS A 100 -11.02 1.65 39.34
C LYS A 100 -10.15 0.40 39.38
N LYS A 101 -8.85 0.60 39.33
CA LYS A 101 -7.84 -0.44 39.54
C LYS A 101 -8.13 -1.19 40.84
N GLY A 102 -8.27 -2.50 40.71
CA GLY A 102 -8.62 -3.40 41.81
C GLY A 102 -10.11 -3.57 42.07
N ASP A 103 -10.99 -2.95 41.27
CA ASP A 103 -12.42 -3.27 41.30
C ASP A 103 -12.68 -4.66 40.71
N MET A 104 -13.62 -5.38 41.32
CA MET A 104 -13.99 -6.73 40.90
C MET A 104 -14.87 -6.69 39.66
N LEU A 105 -14.45 -7.39 38.59
CA LEU A 105 -15.15 -7.44 37.31
C LEU A 105 -16.05 -8.67 37.20
N ALA A 106 -15.55 -9.84 37.61
CA ALA A 106 -16.27 -11.10 37.56
C ALA A 106 -15.77 -12.07 38.65
N SER A 107 -16.67 -12.89 39.18
CA SER A 107 -16.32 -14.01 40.07
C SER A 107 -16.16 -15.30 39.26
N VAL A 108 -15.25 -16.18 39.69
CA VAL A 108 -14.91 -17.41 38.96
C VAL A 108 -15.09 -18.65 39.82
N ASN A 109 -15.38 -19.78 39.18
CA ASN A 109 -15.35 -21.08 39.83
C ASN A 109 -13.90 -21.57 39.95
N SER A 110 -13.36 -21.67 41.17
CA SER A 110 -11.96 -22.08 41.40
C SER A 110 -11.61 -23.46 40.82
N ALA A 111 -12.58 -24.37 40.68
CA ALA A 111 -12.34 -25.68 40.07
C ALA A 111 -12.07 -25.58 38.56
N SER A 112 -12.81 -24.70 37.86
CA SER A 112 -12.60 -24.43 36.43
C SER A 112 -11.24 -23.77 36.16
N VAL A 113 -10.80 -22.87 37.06
CA VAL A 113 -9.47 -22.24 36.97
C VAL A 113 -8.35 -23.29 37.08
N ILE A 114 -8.49 -24.31 37.93
CA ILE A 114 -7.51 -25.40 38.02
C ILE A 114 -7.45 -26.22 36.73
N ILE A 115 -8.59 -26.45 36.08
CA ILE A 115 -8.66 -27.16 34.79
C ILE A 115 -7.92 -26.35 33.72
N ALA A 116 -8.21 -25.04 33.61
CA ALA A 116 -7.53 -24.13 32.70
C ALA A 116 -6.00 -24.07 32.95
N MET A 117 -5.56 -24.04 34.22
CA MET A 117 -4.14 -24.05 34.56
C MET A 117 -3.45 -25.33 34.11
N ASN A 118 -4.09 -26.50 34.24
CA ASN A 118 -3.51 -27.77 33.81
C ASN A 118 -3.39 -27.85 32.28
N GLU A 119 -4.36 -27.32 31.55
CA GLU A 119 -4.33 -27.24 30.08
C GLU A 119 -3.19 -26.36 29.59
N ILE A 120 -3.04 -25.15 30.13
CA ILE A 120 -1.90 -24.27 29.78
C ILE A 120 -0.58 -24.91 30.17
N GLN A 121 -0.52 -25.62 31.30
CA GLN A 121 0.70 -26.34 31.71
C GLN A 121 1.05 -27.48 30.73
N GLU A 122 0.05 -28.17 30.18
CA GLU A 122 0.24 -29.19 29.15
C GLU A 122 0.75 -28.57 27.83
N GLN A 123 0.17 -27.43 27.41
CA GLN A 123 0.65 -26.65 26.26
C GLN A 123 2.08 -26.16 26.45
N LEU A 124 2.44 -25.63 27.63
CA LEU A 124 3.81 -25.23 27.97
C LEU A 124 4.78 -26.41 27.92
N ASN A 125 4.38 -27.58 28.42
CA ASN A 125 5.22 -28.78 28.35
C ASN A 125 5.45 -29.24 26.89
N GLU A 126 4.46 -29.05 26.00
CA GLU A 126 4.61 -29.37 24.59
C GLU A 126 5.54 -28.38 23.88
N LEU A 127 5.38 -27.08 24.13
CA LEU A 127 6.30 -26.05 23.65
C LEU A 127 7.72 -26.26 24.17
N ASP A 128 7.90 -26.71 25.41
CA ASP A 128 9.21 -27.07 25.95
C ASP A 128 9.85 -28.26 25.22
N LYS A 129 9.06 -29.26 24.81
CA LYS A 129 9.55 -30.35 23.95
C LYS A 129 9.89 -29.83 22.56
N GLU A 130 9.05 -29.00 21.97
CA GLU A 130 9.31 -28.39 20.66
C GLU A 130 10.58 -27.54 20.69
N LEU A 131 10.80 -26.73 21.73
CA LEU A 131 12.05 -25.98 21.92
C LEU A 131 13.25 -26.90 22.14
N ALA A 132 13.09 -28.01 22.85
CA ALA A 132 14.14 -29.01 23.02
C ALA A 132 14.46 -29.70 21.68
N ASP A 133 13.46 -29.99 20.86
CA ASP A 133 13.61 -30.57 19.54
C ASP A 133 14.26 -29.56 18.58
N ILE A 134 13.80 -28.30 18.52
CA ILE A 134 14.41 -27.23 17.71
C ILE A 134 15.85 -26.95 18.14
N SER A 135 16.15 -26.99 19.45
CA SER A 135 17.51 -26.76 19.97
C SER A 135 18.43 -27.98 19.85
N SER A 136 17.88 -29.18 19.67
CA SER A 136 18.63 -30.43 19.49
C SER A 136 18.69 -30.91 18.05
N GLU A 137 17.79 -30.46 17.18
CA GLU A 137 17.97 -30.40 15.73
C GLU A 137 19.07 -29.38 15.46
N GLU A 138 20.32 -29.81 15.58
CA GLU A 138 21.45 -29.15 14.93
C GLU A 138 21.08 -29.08 13.44
N ALA A 139 20.49 -27.97 13.00
CA ALA A 139 20.25 -27.71 11.60
C ALA A 139 21.56 -28.00 10.87
N GLU A 140 21.56 -29.00 9.97
CA GLU A 140 22.80 -29.57 9.45
C GLU A 140 23.66 -28.45 8.90
N ASP A 141 24.73 -28.13 9.62
CA ASP A 141 25.69 -27.07 9.33
C ASP A 141 26.54 -27.37 8.09
N LYS A 142 26.21 -28.45 7.38
CA LYS A 142 26.93 -28.95 6.23
C LYS A 142 25.96 -29.51 5.21
N ILE A 143 26.16 -29.13 3.96
CA ILE A 143 25.48 -29.79 2.83
C ILE A 143 26.42 -30.85 2.26
N MET A 144 25.94 -32.08 2.18
CA MET A 144 26.71 -33.23 1.71
C MET A 144 26.24 -33.72 0.33
N ALA A 145 27.14 -34.35 -0.41
CA ALA A 145 26.81 -34.92 -1.71
C ALA A 145 25.88 -36.16 -1.56
N GLY A 146 24.63 -36.07 -2.01
CA GLY A 146 23.70 -37.20 -2.02
C GLY A 146 24.11 -38.32 -2.99
N VAL A 147 24.93 -38.01 -3.99
CA VAL A 147 25.39 -38.90 -5.06
C VAL A 147 26.88 -38.66 -5.36
N SER A 148 27.53 -39.67 -5.93
CA SER A 148 28.87 -39.50 -6.52
C SER A 148 28.76 -38.87 -7.89
N GLY A 149 29.72 -38.03 -8.28
CA GLY A 149 29.69 -37.34 -9.56
C GLY A 149 30.79 -36.32 -9.69
N ARG A 150 30.63 -35.37 -10.61
CA ARG A 150 31.55 -34.25 -10.80
C ARG A 150 30.83 -32.91 -10.68
N ILE A 151 31.40 -32.00 -9.89
CA ILE A 151 30.89 -30.63 -9.79
C ILE A 151 31.10 -29.93 -11.14
N LYS A 152 30.02 -29.47 -11.76
CA LYS A 152 30.06 -28.75 -13.05
C LYS A 152 29.83 -27.25 -12.90
N LYS A 153 29.10 -26.84 -11.87
CA LYS A 153 28.83 -25.45 -11.58
C LYS A 153 28.65 -25.23 -10.08
N ILE A 154 29.23 -24.16 -9.55
CA ILE A 154 29.00 -23.69 -8.19
C ILE A 154 28.38 -22.29 -8.27
N TYR A 155 27.16 -22.11 -7.77
CA TYR A 155 26.47 -20.82 -7.77
C TYR A 155 26.73 -20.03 -6.49
N THR A 156 27.04 -20.73 -5.40
CA THR A 156 27.26 -20.12 -4.09
C THR A 156 28.72 -19.80 -3.81
N LYS A 157 28.97 -18.76 -3.01
CA LYS A 157 30.28 -18.35 -2.50
C LYS A 157 30.16 -18.08 -0.99
N LYS A 158 31.31 -17.96 -0.33
CA LYS A 158 31.38 -17.55 1.08
C LYS A 158 30.57 -16.24 1.30
N GLU A 159 29.86 -16.17 2.41
CA GLU A 159 28.92 -15.09 2.81
C GLU A 159 27.63 -15.00 1.98
N ASN A 160 27.35 -15.92 1.04
CA ASN A 160 26.06 -15.92 0.36
C ASN A 160 24.98 -16.56 1.24
N THR A 161 23.78 -15.96 1.26
CA THR A 161 22.60 -16.57 1.85
C THR A 161 22.07 -17.67 0.93
N VAL A 162 21.78 -18.85 1.47
CA VAL A 162 21.27 -20.00 0.72
C VAL A 162 19.96 -19.65 0.00
N ALA A 163 19.08 -18.90 0.65
CA ALA A 163 17.79 -18.47 0.10
C ALA A 163 17.96 -17.66 -1.20
N ASP A 164 18.87 -16.68 -1.24
CA ASP A 164 19.09 -15.83 -2.41
C ASP A 164 19.64 -16.64 -3.59
N VAL A 165 20.64 -17.48 -3.33
CA VAL A 165 21.23 -18.33 -4.37
C VAL A 165 20.19 -19.31 -4.93
N MET A 166 19.33 -19.86 -4.06
CA MET A 166 18.23 -20.74 -4.45
C MET A 166 17.14 -20.01 -5.22
N TYR A 167 16.82 -18.77 -4.85
CA TYR A 167 15.85 -17.95 -5.58
C TYR A 167 16.33 -17.63 -7.00
N GLU A 168 17.59 -17.23 -7.15
CA GLU A 168 18.15 -16.84 -8.44
C GLU A 168 18.47 -18.03 -9.35
N ASN A 169 19.05 -19.11 -8.79
CA ASN A 169 19.66 -20.18 -9.57
C ASN A 169 18.94 -21.53 -9.42
N GLN A 170 17.99 -21.65 -8.49
CA GLN A 170 17.27 -22.89 -8.15
C GLN A 170 18.18 -24.07 -7.74
N ALA A 171 19.45 -23.79 -7.45
CA ALA A 171 20.47 -24.75 -7.05
C ALA A 171 21.66 -24.00 -6.44
N LEU A 172 22.32 -24.63 -5.47
CA LEU A 172 23.60 -24.18 -4.93
C LEU A 172 24.77 -24.65 -5.81
N MET A 173 24.66 -25.87 -6.36
CA MET A 173 25.65 -26.49 -7.25
C MET A 173 24.98 -27.46 -8.23
N LEU A 174 25.64 -27.72 -9.35
CA LEU A 174 25.24 -28.76 -10.33
C LEU A 174 26.28 -29.87 -10.38
N ILE A 175 25.81 -31.12 -10.36
CA ILE A 175 26.61 -32.34 -10.40
C ILE A 175 26.26 -33.17 -11.64
N SER A 176 27.26 -33.55 -12.44
CA SER A 176 27.13 -34.62 -13.45
C SER A 176 27.33 -35.97 -12.78
N VAL A 177 26.40 -36.90 -12.96
CA VAL A 177 26.43 -38.22 -12.28
C VAL A 177 26.81 -39.38 -13.20
N ASP A 178 26.63 -39.21 -14.50
CA ASP A 178 26.87 -40.20 -15.54
C ASP A 178 28.24 -40.05 -16.23
N GLY A 179 28.94 -38.94 -15.96
CA GLY A 179 30.27 -38.67 -16.50
C GLY A 179 30.28 -38.02 -17.88
N TYR A 180 29.12 -37.56 -18.37
CA TYR A 180 28.99 -36.93 -19.68
C TYR A 180 28.40 -35.52 -19.61
N MET A 181 28.84 -34.67 -20.54
CA MET A 181 28.14 -33.48 -20.99
C MET A 181 27.50 -33.77 -22.33
N ALA A 182 26.43 -33.06 -22.64
CA ALA A 182 25.73 -33.15 -23.90
C ALA A 182 25.75 -31.79 -24.63
N VAL A 183 25.73 -31.86 -25.96
CA VAL A 183 25.47 -30.72 -26.83
C VAL A 183 24.48 -31.13 -27.90
N ASP A 184 23.45 -30.31 -28.09
CA ASP A 184 22.50 -30.47 -29.18
C ASP A 184 22.93 -29.60 -30.36
N VAL A 185 22.94 -30.19 -31.56
CA VAL A 185 23.23 -29.49 -32.81
C VAL A 185 22.20 -29.85 -33.88
N GLU A 186 21.84 -28.88 -34.71
CA GLU A 186 20.90 -29.07 -35.82
C GLU A 186 21.63 -29.67 -37.03
N THR A 187 21.40 -30.96 -37.28
CA THR A 187 22.02 -31.68 -38.39
C THR A 187 21.31 -33.01 -38.68
N ASP A 188 21.17 -33.33 -39.97
CA ASP A 188 20.76 -34.65 -40.46
C ASP A 188 21.97 -35.51 -40.90
N ALA A 189 23.19 -34.97 -40.81
CA ALA A 189 24.40 -35.61 -41.35
C ALA A 189 24.99 -36.67 -40.41
N LEU A 190 24.54 -36.71 -39.16
CA LEU A 190 25.07 -37.60 -38.13
C LEU A 190 24.17 -38.83 -37.93
N SER A 191 24.79 -39.97 -37.65
CA SER A 191 24.10 -41.21 -37.28
C SER A 191 24.43 -41.59 -35.84
N VAL A 192 23.46 -42.13 -35.11
CA VAL A 192 23.64 -42.62 -33.74
C VAL A 192 24.83 -43.59 -33.66
N GLY A 193 25.67 -43.44 -32.62
CA GLY A 193 26.90 -44.20 -32.40
C GLY A 193 28.11 -43.69 -33.18
N SER A 194 27.98 -42.69 -34.05
CA SER A 194 29.12 -42.09 -34.76
C SER A 194 30.00 -41.29 -33.81
N SER A 195 31.31 -41.31 -34.04
CA SER A 195 32.25 -40.47 -33.32
C SER A 195 32.48 -39.15 -34.05
N VAL A 196 32.45 -38.05 -33.31
CA VAL A 196 32.65 -36.68 -33.82
C VAL A 196 33.70 -35.94 -32.99
N THR A 197 34.28 -34.88 -33.55
CA THR A 197 35.16 -33.98 -32.79
C THR A 197 34.37 -32.76 -32.35
N VAL A 198 34.35 -32.50 -31.05
CA VAL A 198 33.77 -31.30 -30.44
C VAL A 198 34.91 -30.41 -29.98
N LYS A 199 34.90 -29.14 -30.38
CA LYS A 199 35.90 -28.15 -30.01
C LYS A 199 35.27 -27.13 -29.07
N ASP A 200 35.87 -26.90 -27.91
CA ASP A 200 35.41 -25.88 -26.95
C ASP A 200 35.85 -24.46 -27.35
N SER A 201 35.44 -23.46 -26.55
CA SER A 201 35.77 -22.06 -26.80
C SER A 201 37.28 -21.76 -26.69
N ASP A 202 38.00 -22.47 -25.83
CA ASP A 202 39.46 -22.38 -25.67
C ASP A 202 40.24 -23.12 -26.78
N GLY A 203 39.54 -23.91 -27.59
CA GLY A 203 40.06 -24.66 -28.71
C GLY A 203 40.57 -26.06 -28.40
N THR A 204 40.34 -26.55 -27.18
CA THR A 204 40.49 -27.95 -26.78
C THR A 204 39.54 -28.82 -27.59
N LYS A 205 40.04 -29.97 -28.05
CA LYS A 205 39.26 -30.94 -28.83
C LYS A 205 38.90 -32.13 -27.96
N TYR A 206 37.62 -32.48 -27.96
CA TYR A 206 37.06 -33.64 -27.32
C TYR A 206 36.52 -34.61 -28.37
N THR A 207 36.72 -35.90 -28.14
CA THR A 207 36.02 -36.94 -28.89
C THR A 207 34.63 -37.08 -28.29
N GLY A 208 33.60 -36.86 -29.12
CA GLY A 208 32.20 -37.07 -28.77
C GLY A 208 31.59 -38.27 -29.49
N THR A 209 30.49 -38.76 -28.95
CA THR A 209 29.69 -39.84 -29.52
C THR A 209 28.26 -39.35 -29.69
N VAL A 210 27.67 -39.60 -30.85
CA VAL A 210 26.27 -39.26 -31.13
C VAL A 210 25.37 -40.24 -30.36
N ASP A 211 24.64 -39.74 -29.37
CA ASP A 211 23.77 -40.55 -28.51
C ASP A 211 22.37 -40.71 -29.10
N SER A 212 21.81 -39.62 -29.62
CA SER A 212 20.50 -39.64 -30.28
C SER A 212 20.45 -38.70 -31.48
N VAL A 213 19.61 -39.05 -32.46
CA VAL A 213 19.29 -38.21 -33.62
C VAL A 213 17.78 -38.25 -33.81
N TRP A 214 17.11 -37.11 -33.64
CA TRP A 214 15.68 -37.00 -33.78
C TRP A 214 15.25 -35.58 -34.17
N GLY A 215 14.32 -35.47 -35.12
CA GLY A 215 13.76 -34.18 -35.54
C GLY A 215 14.79 -33.21 -36.14
N GLY A 216 15.81 -33.73 -36.84
CA GLY A 216 16.91 -32.92 -37.41
C GLY A 216 17.89 -32.37 -36.37
N LYS A 217 17.85 -32.88 -35.13
CA LYS A 217 18.80 -32.57 -34.06
C LYS A 217 19.56 -33.82 -33.67
N ALA A 218 20.86 -33.67 -33.45
CA ALA A 218 21.72 -34.69 -32.90
C ALA A 218 22.22 -34.25 -31.52
N THR A 219 22.10 -35.13 -30.52
CA THR A 219 22.70 -34.96 -29.20
C THR A 219 24.03 -35.70 -29.17
N ILE A 220 25.11 -34.98 -28.86
CA ILE A 220 26.45 -35.53 -28.77
C ILE A 220 26.91 -35.52 -27.33
N LEU A 221 27.33 -36.69 -26.85
CA LEU A 221 27.93 -36.84 -25.52
C LEU A 221 29.44 -36.69 -25.60
N ILE A 222 29.99 -35.89 -24.70
CA ILE A 222 31.43 -35.72 -24.47
C ILE A 222 31.74 -35.91 -22.99
N THR A 223 33.01 -36.10 -22.64
CA THR A 223 33.41 -36.27 -21.23
C THR A 223 33.04 -35.05 -20.37
N ASP A 224 32.60 -35.32 -19.14
CA ASP A 224 32.42 -34.30 -18.10
C ASP A 224 33.73 -33.70 -17.56
N ASN A 225 34.87 -34.32 -17.87
CA ASN A 225 36.15 -33.95 -17.27
C ASN A 225 36.85 -32.89 -18.12
N GLY A 226 37.01 -31.71 -17.55
CA GLY A 226 37.70 -30.57 -18.17
C GLY A 226 36.80 -29.74 -19.07
N THR A 227 35.57 -30.18 -19.35
CA THR A 227 34.57 -29.38 -20.07
C THR A 227 33.92 -28.35 -19.15
N VAL A 228 33.39 -27.27 -19.70
CA VAL A 228 32.75 -26.20 -18.91
C VAL A 228 31.23 -26.19 -19.17
N TYR A 229 30.43 -26.10 -18.11
CA TYR A 229 28.96 -26.01 -18.23
C TYR A 229 28.56 -24.66 -18.84
N GLY A 230 27.68 -24.69 -19.83
CA GLY A 230 27.23 -23.50 -20.56
C GLY A 230 28.22 -22.99 -21.62
N ASP A 231 29.32 -23.69 -21.86
CA ASP A 231 30.29 -23.28 -22.88
C ASP A 231 29.76 -23.51 -24.31
N LYS A 232 30.12 -22.61 -25.23
CA LYS A 232 29.75 -22.71 -26.64
C LYS A 232 30.79 -23.54 -27.37
N VAL A 233 30.34 -24.60 -28.03
CA VAL A 233 31.23 -25.56 -28.69
C VAL A 233 30.87 -25.71 -30.15
N THR A 234 31.88 -26.07 -30.94
CA THR A 234 31.76 -26.36 -32.37
C THR A 234 31.93 -27.86 -32.61
N VAL A 235 30.93 -28.50 -33.21
CA VAL A 235 30.93 -29.91 -33.57
C VAL A 235 31.28 -30.07 -35.05
N SER A 236 32.27 -30.90 -35.36
CA SER A 236 32.66 -31.24 -36.73
C SER A 236 31.76 -32.33 -37.30
N LEU A 237 31.03 -32.02 -38.38
CA LEU A 237 30.04 -32.90 -39.02
C LEU A 237 30.60 -33.73 -40.20
N GLY A 238 31.86 -33.51 -40.58
CA GLY A 238 32.47 -34.08 -41.80
C GLY A 238 32.38 -33.11 -42.99
N ASP A 239 33.20 -33.34 -44.02
CA ASP A 239 33.29 -32.51 -45.25
C ASP A 239 33.41 -30.99 -44.98
N ASP A 240 34.29 -30.60 -44.05
CA ASP A 240 34.52 -29.21 -43.58
C ASP A 240 33.28 -28.48 -43.02
N LYS A 241 32.19 -29.21 -42.72
CA LYS A 241 30.99 -28.65 -42.09
C LYS A 241 31.07 -28.70 -40.58
N THR A 242 30.62 -27.64 -39.93
CA THR A 242 30.55 -27.52 -38.48
C THR A 242 29.18 -27.04 -38.04
N ALA A 243 28.75 -27.47 -36.86
CA ALA A 243 27.58 -26.92 -36.16
C ALA A 243 27.98 -26.40 -34.79
N GLU A 244 27.25 -25.40 -34.30
CA GLU A 244 27.47 -24.83 -32.97
C GLU A 244 26.37 -25.30 -32.01
N GLY A 245 26.72 -25.44 -30.73
CA GLY A 245 25.77 -25.74 -29.67
C GLY A 245 26.33 -25.31 -28.31
N THR A 246 25.52 -25.41 -27.28
CA THR A 246 25.91 -25.07 -25.90
C THR A 246 25.98 -26.34 -25.06
N LEU A 247 27.06 -26.51 -24.30
CA LEU A 247 27.20 -27.67 -23.42
C LEU A 247 26.27 -27.59 -22.22
N TYR A 248 25.50 -28.65 -22.01
CA TYR A 248 24.72 -28.88 -20.81
C TYR A 248 25.07 -30.23 -20.18
N ILE A 249 24.69 -30.43 -18.92
CA ILE A 249 24.97 -31.67 -18.20
C ILE A 249 23.96 -32.73 -18.65
N HIS A 250 24.44 -33.89 -19.09
CA HIS A 250 23.56 -34.95 -19.61
C HIS A 250 22.63 -35.49 -18.50
N GLU A 251 23.20 -36.02 -17.41
CA GLU A 251 22.44 -36.33 -16.19
C GLU A 251 22.83 -35.38 -15.05
N CYS A 252 21.94 -34.42 -14.75
CA CYS A 252 22.18 -33.35 -13.79
C CYS A 252 21.48 -33.62 -12.44
N VAL A 253 22.25 -33.56 -11.36
CA VAL A 253 21.72 -33.46 -9.98
C VAL A 253 21.98 -32.07 -9.44
N LYS A 254 20.90 -31.40 -9.00
CA LYS A 254 20.95 -30.10 -8.33
C LYS A 254 21.17 -30.30 -6.83
N VAL A 255 22.17 -29.63 -6.28
CA VAL A 255 22.36 -29.52 -4.83
C VAL A 255 21.50 -28.37 -4.33
N THR A 256 20.63 -28.61 -3.36
CA THR A 256 19.71 -27.61 -2.80
C THR A 256 19.93 -27.44 -1.30
N GLY A 257 19.51 -26.30 -0.75
CA GLY A 257 19.48 -26.01 0.68
C GLY A 257 18.28 -25.14 1.01
N TYR A 258 17.90 -25.09 2.29
CA TYR A 258 16.70 -24.37 2.74
C TYR A 258 17.03 -23.05 3.43
N ALA A 259 18.06 -23.02 4.29
CA ALA A 259 18.40 -21.86 5.11
C ALA A 259 19.91 -21.80 5.40
N GLY A 260 20.35 -20.68 5.98
CA GLY A 260 21.73 -20.42 6.41
C GLY A 260 22.56 -19.55 5.46
N THR A 261 23.71 -19.13 5.95
CA THR A 261 24.74 -18.35 5.24
C THR A 261 25.93 -19.25 4.96
N VAL A 262 26.49 -19.21 3.75
CA VAL A 262 27.62 -20.09 3.39
C VAL A 262 28.90 -19.65 4.09
N SER A 263 29.31 -20.46 5.07
CA SER A 263 30.57 -20.31 5.81
C SER A 263 31.79 -20.61 4.94
N SER A 264 31.71 -21.73 4.20
CA SER A 264 32.78 -22.15 3.28
C SER A 264 32.31 -23.14 2.24
N VAL A 265 32.94 -23.12 1.07
CA VAL A 265 32.73 -24.09 -0.02
C VAL A 265 33.97 -25.01 -0.10
N ASN A 266 33.79 -26.31 0.14
CA ASN A 266 34.86 -27.31 0.21
C ASN A 266 35.10 -28.08 -1.10
N VAL A 267 34.52 -27.59 -2.19
CA VAL A 267 34.64 -28.17 -3.53
C VAL A 267 34.97 -27.10 -4.56
N SER A 268 35.50 -27.55 -5.69
CA SER A 268 35.88 -26.72 -6.84
C SER A 268 35.18 -27.21 -8.09
N GLU A 269 34.98 -26.33 -9.07
CA GLU A 269 34.45 -26.72 -10.38
C GLU A 269 35.36 -27.76 -11.05
N ASN A 270 34.75 -28.67 -11.80
CA ASN A 270 35.36 -29.85 -12.42
C ASN A 270 35.89 -30.93 -11.44
N GLN A 271 35.73 -30.77 -10.13
CA GLN A 271 36.17 -31.76 -9.14
C GLN A 271 35.26 -33.00 -9.10
N LYS A 272 35.87 -34.19 -9.12
CA LYS A 272 35.18 -35.45 -8.87
C LYS A 272 34.96 -35.67 -7.37
N ILE A 273 33.75 -36.06 -6.99
CA ILE A 273 33.29 -36.23 -5.62
C ILE A 273 32.58 -37.58 -5.42
N SER A 274 32.58 -38.07 -4.19
CA SER A 274 31.87 -39.28 -3.79
C SER A 274 30.66 -38.93 -2.93
N LYS A 275 29.62 -39.78 -2.97
CA LYS A 275 28.49 -39.70 -2.04
C LYS A 275 28.98 -39.56 -0.59
N GLY A 276 28.36 -38.67 0.16
CA GLY A 276 28.70 -38.35 1.54
C GLY A 276 29.90 -37.41 1.70
N LYS A 277 30.46 -36.86 0.62
CA LYS A 277 31.45 -35.79 0.74
C LYS A 277 30.77 -34.48 1.14
N THR A 278 31.29 -33.80 2.15
CA THR A 278 30.88 -32.44 2.51
C THR A 278 31.20 -31.47 1.37
N LEU A 279 30.18 -30.73 0.91
CA LEU A 279 30.28 -29.77 -0.18
C LEU A 279 30.49 -28.35 0.33
N LEU A 280 29.73 -27.94 1.35
CA LEU A 280 29.83 -26.63 1.98
C LEU A 280 29.46 -26.72 3.46
N TYR A 281 29.93 -25.73 4.23
CA TYR A 281 29.49 -25.46 5.59
C TYR A 281 28.60 -24.22 5.62
N LEU A 282 27.64 -24.21 6.52
CA LEU A 282 26.68 -23.14 6.73
C LEU A 282 26.81 -22.60 8.15
N ASP A 283 26.80 -21.27 8.26
CA ASP A 283 26.58 -20.53 9.49
C ASP A 283 25.11 -20.10 9.53
N ASP A 284 24.60 -19.72 10.71
CA ASP A 284 23.23 -19.20 10.90
C ASP A 284 22.13 -20.12 10.32
N VAL A 285 22.39 -21.44 10.27
CA VAL A 285 21.44 -22.48 9.86
C VAL A 285 20.28 -22.64 10.84
N SER A 286 20.33 -21.95 11.97
CA SER A 286 19.29 -21.92 12.98
C SER A 286 17.95 -21.52 12.37
N GLY A 287 16.91 -22.31 12.66
CA GLY A 287 15.51 -21.95 12.48
C GLY A 287 15.10 -20.79 13.39
N THR A 288 15.80 -19.65 13.32
CA THR A 288 15.55 -18.43 14.11
C THR A 288 14.13 -17.92 13.93
N VAL A 289 13.50 -18.21 12.79
CA VAL A 289 12.07 -17.90 12.59
C VAL A 289 11.18 -18.78 13.48
N ASN A 290 11.43 -20.09 13.59
CA ASN A 290 10.62 -20.99 14.43
C ASN A 290 11.01 -20.91 15.92
N TYR A 291 12.29 -20.83 16.25
CA TYR A 291 12.73 -20.74 17.64
C TYR A 291 12.22 -19.46 18.32
N ALA A 292 12.31 -18.31 17.62
CA ALA A 292 11.80 -17.05 18.15
C ALA A 292 10.27 -17.06 18.27
N SER A 293 9.55 -17.62 17.29
CA SER A 293 8.08 -17.70 17.36
C SER A 293 7.61 -18.63 18.49
N VAL A 294 8.25 -19.79 18.65
CA VAL A 294 7.92 -20.75 19.73
C VAL A 294 8.27 -20.17 21.11
N LEU A 295 9.35 -19.38 21.21
CA LEU A 295 9.65 -18.63 22.45
C LEU A 295 8.61 -17.56 22.76
N GLU A 296 8.17 -16.78 21.76
CA GLU A 296 7.13 -15.76 21.94
C GLU A 296 5.79 -16.38 22.36
N GLU A 297 5.44 -17.52 21.75
CA GLU A 297 4.26 -18.30 22.12
C GLU A 297 4.37 -18.83 23.56
N LYS A 298 5.53 -19.36 23.94
CA LYS A 298 5.80 -19.77 25.33
C LYS A 298 5.64 -18.61 26.31
N GLU A 299 6.22 -17.44 26.02
CA GLU A 299 6.07 -16.25 26.87
C GLU A 299 4.59 -15.84 27.02
N THR A 300 3.79 -16.02 25.97
CA THR A 300 2.35 -15.75 25.98
C THR A 300 1.61 -16.70 26.91
N TYR A 301 1.83 -18.01 26.82
CA TYR A 301 1.22 -18.99 27.72
C TYR A 301 1.69 -18.84 29.17
N GLU A 302 2.97 -18.48 29.39
CA GLU A 302 3.47 -18.18 30.75
C GLU A 302 2.74 -16.98 31.37
N LYS A 303 2.49 -15.92 30.59
CA LYS A 303 1.69 -14.77 31.04
C LYS A 303 0.24 -15.18 31.33
N GLN A 304 -0.38 -15.99 30.48
CA GLN A 304 -1.73 -16.51 30.73
C GLN A 304 -1.79 -17.38 32.00
N LEU A 305 -0.80 -18.25 32.23
CA LEU A 305 -0.70 -19.05 33.45
C LEU A 305 -0.54 -18.17 34.70
N GLN A 306 0.27 -17.11 34.63
CA GLN A 306 0.39 -16.14 35.73
C GLN A 306 -0.94 -15.44 36.03
N THR A 307 -1.68 -15.05 35.00
CA THR A 307 -3.03 -14.48 35.14
C THR A 307 -3.98 -15.48 35.81
N LEU A 308 -4.00 -16.75 35.39
CA LEU A 308 -4.83 -17.78 36.02
C LEU A 308 -4.44 -18.02 37.49
N ILE A 309 -3.14 -18.03 37.82
CA ILE A 309 -2.67 -18.15 39.21
C ILE A 309 -3.20 -17.00 40.07
N LYS A 310 -3.22 -15.77 39.52
CA LYS A 310 -3.77 -14.60 40.20
C LYS A 310 -5.28 -14.76 40.42
N ILE A 311 -6.02 -15.11 39.37
CA ILE A 311 -7.46 -15.37 39.43
C ILE A 311 -7.80 -16.46 40.45
N TYR A 312 -7.04 -17.56 40.49
CA TYR A 312 -7.22 -18.64 41.45
C TYR A 312 -7.05 -18.17 42.90
N LYS A 313 -6.01 -17.36 43.16
CA LYS A 313 -5.73 -16.83 44.51
C LYS A 313 -6.79 -15.85 44.98
N GLU A 314 -7.26 -15.00 44.07
CA GLU A 314 -8.17 -13.91 44.40
C GLU A 314 -9.65 -14.29 44.26
N GLY A 315 -9.95 -15.43 43.61
CA GLY A 315 -11.30 -15.96 43.40
C GLY A 315 -12.15 -15.15 42.42
N ALA A 316 -11.55 -14.16 41.74
CA ALA A 316 -12.23 -13.22 40.87
C ALA A 316 -11.23 -12.57 39.91
N VAL A 317 -11.77 -11.92 38.88
CA VAL A 317 -11.04 -11.09 37.91
C VAL A 317 -11.22 -9.63 38.32
N TYR A 318 -10.12 -8.87 38.31
CA TYR A 318 -10.09 -7.47 38.77
C TYR A 318 -9.56 -6.54 37.66
N ALA A 319 -10.03 -5.29 37.68
CA ALA A 319 -9.53 -4.24 36.80
C ALA A 319 -8.03 -3.96 37.06
N GLN A 320 -7.22 -4.00 36.00
CA GLN A 320 -5.78 -3.72 36.10
C GLN A 320 -5.48 -2.22 36.17
N ASN A 321 -6.36 -1.41 35.58
CA ASN A 321 -6.26 0.04 35.47
C ASN A 321 -7.63 0.71 35.65
N ASP A 322 -7.62 2.01 35.93
CA ASP A 322 -8.82 2.84 35.99
C ASP A 322 -9.36 3.06 34.57
N GLY A 323 -10.68 2.98 34.37
CA GLY A 323 -11.26 3.17 33.06
C GLY A 323 -12.75 2.91 32.96
N VAL A 324 -13.24 2.89 31.72
CA VAL A 324 -14.63 2.56 31.38
C VAL A 324 -14.66 1.24 30.64
N VAL A 325 -15.57 0.35 31.03
CA VAL A 325 -15.78 -0.93 30.36
C VAL A 325 -16.37 -0.68 28.97
N THR A 326 -15.65 -1.00 27.91
CA THR A 326 -16.10 -0.77 26.53
C THR A 326 -16.99 -1.88 26.02
N SER A 327 -16.67 -3.11 26.40
CA SER A 327 -17.35 -4.32 25.95
C SER A 327 -17.13 -5.43 26.96
N VAL A 328 -18.18 -6.20 27.19
CA VAL A 328 -18.12 -7.52 27.80
C VAL A 328 -18.63 -8.46 26.73
N THR A 329 -17.77 -9.31 26.19
CA THR A 329 -18.13 -10.17 25.05
C THR A 329 -17.58 -11.58 25.26
N GLU A 330 -18.43 -12.56 24.98
CA GLU A 330 -18.03 -13.95 24.81
C GLU A 330 -17.58 -14.10 23.36
N VAL A 331 -16.31 -14.43 23.16
CA VAL A 331 -15.67 -14.58 21.85
C VAL A 331 -15.35 -16.06 21.68
N SER A 332 -15.90 -16.71 20.66
CA SER A 332 -15.52 -18.09 20.33
C SER A 332 -14.00 -18.21 20.20
N GLY A 333 -13.38 -19.00 21.08
CA GLY A 333 -11.99 -19.37 20.95
C GLY A 333 -11.83 -20.13 19.63
N THR A 334 -11.03 -19.61 18.72
CA THR A 334 -10.62 -20.40 17.55
C THR A 334 -9.62 -21.42 18.06
N THR A 335 -10.09 -22.63 18.37
CA THR A 335 -9.19 -23.78 18.48
C THR A 335 -8.57 -23.99 17.11
N VAL A 336 -7.25 -23.81 17.04
CA VAL A 336 -6.46 -24.19 15.87
C VAL A 336 -6.62 -25.70 15.73
N THR A 337 -7.52 -26.12 14.84
CA THR A 337 -7.60 -27.50 14.42
C THR A 337 -6.35 -27.78 13.59
N THR A 338 -5.33 -28.41 14.20
CA THR A 338 -4.28 -29.07 13.43
C THR A 338 -4.91 -30.23 12.67
N THR A 339 -5.34 -29.98 11.45
CA THR A 339 -5.69 -31.05 10.50
C THR A 339 -4.42 -31.81 10.17
N THR A 340 -4.18 -32.92 10.88
CA THR A 340 -3.24 -33.95 10.43
C THR A 340 -3.81 -34.55 9.14
N ALA A 341 -3.24 -34.16 8.00
CA ALA A 341 -3.58 -34.73 6.71
C ALA A 341 -3.21 -36.22 6.70
N SER A 342 -4.23 -37.06 6.48
CA SER A 342 -4.04 -38.46 6.16
C SER A 342 -3.47 -38.58 4.74
N SER A 343 -2.20 -38.99 4.64
CA SER A 343 -1.64 -39.50 3.39
C SER A 343 -2.08 -40.97 3.22
N GLY A 344 -2.94 -41.23 2.25
CA GLY A 344 -3.32 -42.58 1.85
C GLY A 344 -2.22 -43.33 1.08
N GLY A 345 -1.94 -44.56 1.54
CA GLY A 345 -1.34 -45.70 0.79
C GLY A 345 0.20 -45.68 0.65
N PHE A 346 0.97 -46.73 0.95
CA PHE A 346 0.73 -48.18 0.99
C PHE A 346 1.75 -48.90 1.92
N GLY A 347 1.27 -49.86 2.73
CA GLY A 347 1.96 -51.15 2.96
C GLY A 347 2.67 -51.42 4.29
N GLY A 348 1.98 -52.10 5.24
CA GLY A 348 2.63 -53.08 6.14
C GLY A 348 2.41 -52.96 7.67
N ASN A 349 1.27 -53.42 8.16
CA ASN A 349 1.00 -54.11 9.45
C ASN A 349 1.79 -53.75 10.74
N ASN A 350 1.17 -53.03 11.69
CA ASN A 350 0.58 -53.58 12.93
C ASN A 350 0.27 -52.49 13.99
N ASN A 351 -1.03 -52.24 14.19
CA ASN A 351 -1.75 -51.90 15.43
C ASN A 351 -1.14 -50.93 16.47
N MET A 352 -1.71 -49.72 16.53
CA MET A 352 -2.45 -49.29 17.73
C MET A 352 -3.69 -48.49 17.30
N SER A 353 -4.83 -48.89 17.85
CA SER A 353 -6.18 -48.47 17.52
C SER A 353 -6.49 -47.04 18.00
N THR A 354 -6.77 -46.11 17.08
CA THR A 354 -7.43 -44.84 17.42
C THR A 354 -8.91 -45.10 17.65
N ALA A 355 -9.32 -45.14 18.92
CA ALA A 355 -10.71 -44.96 19.28
C ALA A 355 -11.07 -43.49 19.06
N VAL A 356 -11.91 -43.21 18.07
CA VAL A 356 -12.65 -41.95 17.99
C VAL A 356 -13.76 -42.05 19.02
N THR A 357 -13.56 -41.40 20.17
CA THR A 357 -14.66 -40.97 21.02
C THR A 357 -15.07 -39.60 20.51
N THR A 358 -16.25 -39.51 19.89
CA THR A 358 -16.94 -38.24 19.69
C THR A 358 -17.27 -37.68 21.07
N LEU A 359 -16.46 -36.75 21.55
CA LEU A 359 -16.85 -35.79 22.55
C LEU A 359 -17.44 -34.61 21.80
N GLU A 360 -18.67 -34.23 22.14
CA GLU A 360 -19.21 -32.93 21.78
C GLU A 360 -18.30 -31.91 22.46
N GLU A 361 -17.44 -31.24 21.68
CA GLU A 361 -16.67 -30.10 22.16
C GLU A 361 -17.65 -28.91 22.19
N ASP A 362 -18.08 -28.53 23.40
CA ASP A 362 -18.55 -27.15 23.63
C ASP A 362 -17.39 -26.24 23.19
N GLU A 363 -17.61 -25.44 22.14
CA GLU A 363 -16.69 -24.35 21.80
C GLU A 363 -16.57 -23.46 23.05
N THR A 364 -15.46 -23.58 23.77
CA THR A 364 -15.22 -22.72 24.91
C THR A 364 -14.96 -21.31 24.39
N GLN A 365 -15.85 -20.39 24.75
CA GLN A 365 -15.76 -19.00 24.33
C GLN A 365 -14.97 -18.23 25.38
N ASP A 366 -13.85 -17.63 24.96
CA ASP A 366 -13.09 -16.72 25.81
C ASP A 366 -13.96 -15.52 26.14
N THR A 367 -14.01 -15.13 27.41
CA THR A 367 -14.66 -13.88 27.79
C THR A 367 -13.64 -12.76 27.76
N VAL A 368 -13.89 -11.74 26.95
CA VAL A 368 -13.04 -10.55 26.85
C VAL A 368 -13.76 -9.37 27.47
N ILE A 369 -13.13 -8.76 28.47
CA ILE A 369 -13.57 -7.50 29.08
C ILE A 369 -12.60 -6.41 28.63
N GLY A 370 -13.08 -5.49 27.79
CA GLY A 370 -12.31 -4.33 27.34
C GLY A 370 -12.45 -3.17 28.32
N ILE A 371 -11.33 -2.63 28.79
CA ILE A 371 -11.29 -1.45 29.65
C ILE A 371 -10.51 -0.36 28.90
N ALA A 372 -11.20 0.72 28.55
CA ALA A 372 -10.56 1.89 27.97
C ALA A 372 -10.23 2.91 29.07
N PRO A 373 -9.05 3.56 29.03
CA PRO A 373 -8.73 4.65 29.95
C PRO A 373 -9.83 5.73 29.96
N SER A 374 -10.18 6.22 31.15
CA SER A 374 -11.18 7.30 31.30
C SER A 374 -10.60 8.70 31.16
N ASP A 375 -9.28 8.84 31.20
CA ASP A 375 -8.65 10.16 31.40
C ASP A 375 -8.43 10.90 30.08
N TYR A 376 -8.21 10.15 28.99
CA TYR A 376 -7.91 10.71 27.68
C TYR A 376 -8.66 9.99 26.56
N MET A 377 -8.91 10.69 25.47
CA MET A 377 -9.42 10.13 24.22
C MET A 377 -8.46 10.46 23.08
N LEU A 378 -8.42 9.60 22.07
CA LEU A 378 -7.66 9.86 20.85
C LEU A 378 -8.58 10.48 19.81
N MET A 379 -8.17 11.62 19.26
CA MET A 379 -8.77 12.18 18.07
C MET A 379 -7.89 11.85 16.87
N SER A 380 -8.40 11.06 15.93
CA SER A 380 -7.77 10.86 14.63
C SER A 380 -8.27 11.93 13.68
N PHE A 381 -7.37 12.73 13.13
CA PHE A 381 -7.70 13.81 12.20
C PHE A 381 -6.88 13.71 10.92
N SER A 382 -7.48 14.21 9.84
CA SER A 382 -6.86 14.24 8.51
C SER A 382 -6.32 15.64 8.23
N VAL A 383 -5.10 15.71 7.71
CA VAL A 383 -4.38 16.95 7.40
C VAL A 383 -3.93 16.91 5.94
N ASP A 384 -4.00 18.05 5.26
CA ASP A 384 -3.54 18.18 3.87
C ASP A 384 -2.00 18.14 3.75
N GLU A 385 -1.51 17.74 2.57
CA GLU A 385 -0.08 17.65 2.26
C GLU A 385 0.69 18.97 2.47
N SER A 386 0.04 20.12 2.29
CA SER A 386 0.67 21.43 2.53
C SER A 386 1.00 21.66 4.00
N ASP A 387 0.18 21.11 4.91
CA ASP A 387 0.16 21.49 6.31
C ASP A 387 0.88 20.46 7.19
N ILE A 388 0.92 19.19 6.75
CA ILE A 388 1.57 18.09 7.48
C ILE A 388 3.06 18.33 7.72
N LEU A 389 3.74 19.05 6.83
CA LEU A 389 5.18 19.34 6.93
C LEU A 389 5.50 20.26 8.12
N SER A 390 4.53 21.06 8.56
CA SER A 390 4.66 21.98 9.68
C SER A 390 4.27 21.35 11.03
N LEU A 391 3.62 20.18 11.01
CA LEU A 391 3.18 19.50 12.22
C LEU A 391 4.32 18.73 12.89
N THR A 392 4.43 18.89 14.20
CA THR A 392 5.43 18.20 15.03
C THR A 392 4.77 17.53 16.23
N VAL A 393 5.29 16.36 16.60
CA VAL A 393 4.79 15.62 17.77
C VAL A 393 5.03 16.46 19.02
N GLY A 394 3.97 16.65 19.80
CA GLY A 394 3.96 17.40 21.05
C GLY A 394 3.39 18.81 20.97
N GLN A 395 2.97 19.29 19.79
CA GLN A 395 2.24 20.55 19.63
C GLN A 395 0.92 20.54 20.42
N GLN A 396 0.55 21.71 20.93
CA GLN A 396 -0.73 21.93 21.60
C GLN A 396 -1.84 22.08 20.57
N ALA A 397 -2.95 21.43 20.83
CA ALA A 397 -4.15 21.46 20.01
C ALA A 397 -5.37 21.84 20.86
N SER A 398 -6.25 22.63 20.29
CA SER A 398 -7.58 22.90 20.83
C SER A 398 -8.59 22.10 20.03
N VAL A 399 -9.31 21.20 20.70
CA VAL A 399 -10.30 20.31 20.09
C VAL A 399 -11.69 20.76 20.48
N SER A 400 -12.58 20.90 19.51
CA SER A 400 -14.01 21.17 19.71
C SER A 400 -14.82 20.02 19.15
N ILE A 401 -15.89 19.65 19.85
CA ILE A 401 -16.75 18.51 19.51
C ILE A 401 -18.11 19.04 19.14
N GLU A 402 -18.52 18.86 17.89
CA GLU A 402 -19.73 19.47 17.34
C GLU A 402 -21.00 19.14 18.16
N SER A 403 -21.04 17.95 18.75
CA SER A 403 -22.17 17.48 19.55
C SER A 403 -22.18 17.99 21.00
N LEU A 404 -21.10 18.58 21.50
CA LEU A 404 -20.98 19.07 22.89
C LEU A 404 -21.04 20.60 22.99
N GLY A 405 -21.38 21.31 21.91
CA GLY A 405 -21.50 22.76 21.89
C GLY A 405 -20.16 23.48 21.68
N ASP A 406 -20.04 24.70 22.21
CA ASP A 406 -18.88 25.59 22.00
C ASP A 406 -17.70 25.31 22.96
N ASP A 407 -17.75 24.19 23.70
CA ASP A 407 -16.67 23.82 24.61
C ASP A 407 -15.40 23.43 23.83
N THR A 408 -14.25 23.88 24.34
CA THR A 408 -12.93 23.59 23.78
C THR A 408 -12.12 22.78 24.77
N PHE A 409 -11.47 21.74 24.27
CA PHE A 409 -10.70 20.77 25.05
C PHE A 409 -9.23 20.83 24.64
N SER A 410 -8.35 20.86 25.63
CA SER A 410 -6.91 20.86 25.39
C SER A 410 -6.45 19.46 24.98
N GLY A 411 -5.63 19.39 23.95
CA GLY A 411 -5.03 18.15 23.47
C GLY A 411 -3.58 18.34 23.03
N LYS A 412 -2.91 17.22 22.80
CA LYS A 412 -1.51 17.18 22.37
C LYS A 412 -1.32 16.19 21.23
N VAL A 413 -0.60 16.60 20.18
CA VAL A 413 -0.28 15.73 19.04
C VAL A 413 0.67 14.62 19.51
N THR A 414 0.28 13.35 19.38
CA THR A 414 1.08 12.19 19.83
C THR A 414 1.66 11.39 18.67
N LYS A 415 0.95 11.31 17.55
CA LYS A 415 1.37 10.49 16.39
C LYS A 415 1.07 11.22 15.08
N ILE A 416 2.00 11.09 14.13
CA ILE A 416 1.86 11.62 12.78
C ILE A 416 2.25 10.50 11.81
N ASN A 417 1.31 10.01 11.01
CA ASN A 417 1.58 8.98 10.01
C ASN A 417 2.18 9.65 8.77
N LYS A 418 3.37 9.19 8.37
CA LYS A 418 4.09 9.71 7.19
C LYS A 418 3.65 9.06 5.87
N GLU A 419 2.74 8.09 5.95
CA GLU A 419 2.12 7.47 4.78
C GLU A 419 0.83 8.21 4.46
N GLY A 420 0.84 8.97 3.36
CA GLY A 420 -0.32 9.70 2.87
C GLY A 420 -1.27 8.78 2.11
N THR A 421 -2.57 9.02 2.26
CA THR A 421 -3.62 8.41 1.44
C THR A 421 -4.02 9.39 0.35
N SER A 422 -3.99 8.96 -0.92
CA SER A 422 -4.47 9.78 -2.03
C SER A 422 -5.86 9.32 -2.47
N SER A 423 -6.84 10.21 -2.42
CA SER A 423 -8.20 9.97 -2.92
C SER A 423 -8.58 11.07 -3.89
N ASN A 424 -8.97 10.70 -5.11
CA ASN A 424 -9.34 11.64 -6.17
C ASN A 424 -8.28 12.73 -6.47
N GLY A 425 -6.99 12.42 -6.30
CA GLY A 425 -5.90 13.36 -6.57
C GLY A 425 -5.57 14.34 -5.44
N VAL A 426 -6.20 14.21 -4.27
CA VAL A 426 -5.85 14.94 -3.04
C VAL A 426 -5.14 13.98 -2.10
N THR A 427 -3.93 14.33 -1.68
CA THR A 427 -3.13 13.56 -0.70
C THR A 427 -3.40 14.10 0.70
N SER A 428 -3.87 13.21 1.57
CA SER A 428 -4.10 13.51 2.99
C SER A 428 -3.24 12.64 3.89
N TYR A 429 -2.84 13.19 5.03
CA TYR A 429 -2.07 12.50 6.06
C TYR A 429 -2.89 12.38 7.33
N SER A 430 -2.77 11.25 8.02
CA SER A 430 -3.46 11.03 9.29
C SER A 430 -2.55 11.32 10.49
N ALA A 431 -3.09 11.98 11.49
CA ALA A 431 -2.41 12.24 12.76
C ALA A 431 -3.37 12.02 13.94
N SER A 432 -2.80 11.85 15.13
CA SER A 432 -3.54 11.56 16.36
C SER A 432 -3.24 12.60 17.43
N ILE A 433 -4.30 13.10 18.07
CA ILE A 433 -4.25 14.05 19.19
C ILE A 433 -4.79 13.33 20.41
N LEU A 434 -4.04 13.34 21.51
CA LEU A 434 -4.51 12.92 22.81
C LEU A 434 -5.22 14.08 23.47
N VAL A 435 -6.53 13.94 23.73
CA VAL A 435 -7.41 14.98 24.27
C VAL A 435 -7.85 14.58 25.67
N GLU A 436 -7.83 15.53 26.60
CA GLU A 436 -8.38 15.30 27.95
C GLU A 436 -9.88 15.00 27.87
N ARG A 437 -10.34 13.93 28.53
CA ARG A 437 -11.73 13.50 28.43
C ARG A 437 -12.66 14.46 29.16
N GLY A 438 -13.60 15.06 28.42
CA GLY A 438 -14.68 15.89 28.95
C GLY A 438 -15.97 15.09 29.22
N GLU A 439 -16.87 15.69 30.00
CA GLU A 439 -18.20 15.13 30.26
C GLU A 439 -19.00 15.03 28.95
N GLY A 440 -19.62 13.86 28.71
CA GLY A 440 -20.40 13.63 27.49
C GLY A 440 -19.62 13.21 26.25
N MET A 441 -18.28 13.13 26.29
CA MET A 441 -17.49 12.62 25.16
C MET A 441 -17.68 11.11 24.96
N LEU A 442 -18.06 10.72 23.75
CA LEU A 442 -18.22 9.33 23.33
C LEU A 442 -17.33 9.00 22.13
N SER A 443 -16.87 7.75 22.09
CA SER A 443 -16.17 7.20 20.91
C SER A 443 -17.10 7.24 19.70
N GLY A 444 -16.58 7.64 18.54
CA GLY A 444 -17.29 7.83 17.29
C GLY A 444 -17.84 9.24 17.06
N MET A 445 -17.74 10.16 18.03
CA MET A 445 -18.13 11.56 17.83
C MET A 445 -17.22 12.27 16.82
N SER A 446 -17.80 13.18 16.04
CA SER A 446 -17.04 14.07 15.14
C SER A 446 -16.47 15.25 15.93
N ALA A 447 -15.21 15.57 15.66
CA ALA A 447 -14.49 16.64 16.32
C ALA A 447 -13.68 17.45 15.30
N SER A 448 -13.38 18.70 15.64
CA SER A 448 -12.48 19.58 14.89
C SER A 448 -11.34 20.02 15.80
N ALA A 449 -10.11 19.92 15.31
CA ALA A 449 -8.92 20.33 16.04
C ALA A 449 -8.28 21.53 15.36
N VAL A 450 -7.81 22.48 16.17
CA VAL A 450 -6.97 23.59 15.75
C VAL A 450 -5.64 23.44 16.48
N ILE A 451 -4.59 23.15 15.72
CA ILE A 451 -3.24 22.91 16.21
C ILE A 451 -2.42 24.19 16.04
N MET A 452 -1.77 24.62 17.10
CA MET A 452 -0.87 25.77 17.05
C MET A 452 0.51 25.31 16.56
N ILE A 453 0.94 25.78 15.39
CA ILE A 453 2.27 25.46 14.83
C ILE A 453 3.32 26.31 15.55
N GLU A 454 3.18 27.63 15.41
CA GLU A 454 4.05 28.64 15.99
C GLU A 454 3.19 29.82 16.44
N GLY A 455 3.59 30.46 17.54
CA GLY A 455 2.88 31.59 18.10
C GLY A 455 3.84 32.49 18.86
N LYS A 456 3.62 33.80 18.73
CA LYS A 456 4.39 34.81 19.44
C LYS A 456 3.47 35.89 19.99
N GLU A 457 3.65 36.15 21.29
CA GLU A 457 3.01 37.27 21.97
C GLU A 457 3.84 38.54 21.78
N ASN A 458 3.17 39.69 21.67
CA ASN A 458 3.82 41.00 21.51
C ASN A 458 4.75 41.07 20.28
N ALA A 459 4.22 40.79 19.10
CA ALA A 459 4.86 40.96 17.81
C ALA A 459 4.38 42.24 17.12
N LEU A 460 5.26 42.92 16.36
CA LEU A 460 4.86 44.04 15.50
C LEU A 460 4.14 43.49 14.27
N LEU A 461 2.86 43.83 14.11
CA LEU A 461 2.03 43.28 13.04
C LEU A 461 1.66 44.35 12.01
N ILE A 462 1.73 43.96 10.75
CA ILE A 462 1.15 44.68 9.62
C ILE A 462 0.33 43.73 8.75
N PRO A 463 -0.68 44.23 8.01
CA PRO A 463 -1.41 43.41 7.05
C PRO A 463 -0.47 42.77 6.03
N GLU A 464 -0.73 41.51 5.69
CA GLU A 464 0.05 40.75 4.69
C GLU A 464 0.15 41.50 3.35
N GLU A 465 -0.94 42.12 2.93
CA GLU A 465 -1.05 42.91 1.69
C GLU A 465 -0.14 44.15 1.67
N ALA A 466 0.29 44.64 2.84
CA ALA A 466 1.20 45.77 2.93
C ALA A 466 2.66 45.40 2.65
N VAL A 467 2.98 44.10 2.65
CA VAL A 467 4.35 43.59 2.48
C VAL A 467 4.60 43.23 1.03
N ASN A 468 5.51 43.96 0.38
CA ASN A 468 5.97 43.63 -0.96
C ASN A 468 7.18 42.69 -0.88
N ARG A 469 7.08 41.52 -1.52
CA ARG A 469 8.16 40.53 -1.56
C ARG A 469 8.85 40.54 -2.92
N THR A 470 10.18 40.67 -2.90
CA THR A 470 11.06 40.36 -4.05
C THR A 470 11.71 38.99 -3.82
N SER A 471 12.41 38.44 -4.81
CA SER A 471 13.08 37.14 -4.73
C SER A 471 14.05 36.95 -3.56
N SER A 472 14.49 38.02 -2.89
CA SER A 472 15.46 37.96 -1.79
C SER A 472 15.21 38.93 -0.63
N THR A 473 14.29 39.89 -0.74
CA THR A 473 14.06 40.94 0.26
C THR A 473 12.57 41.27 0.35
N ALA A 474 12.13 41.75 1.51
CA ALA A 474 10.77 42.26 1.75
C ALA A 474 10.83 43.75 2.09
N TYR A 475 9.87 44.52 1.60
CA TYR A 475 9.80 45.95 1.86
C TYR A 475 8.35 46.44 1.98
N VAL A 476 8.17 47.58 2.63
CA VAL A 476 6.88 48.29 2.75
C VAL A 476 7.04 49.72 2.27
N TYR A 477 5.93 50.35 1.90
CA TYR A 477 5.91 51.78 1.61
C TYR A 477 5.45 52.58 2.83
N THR A 478 6.19 53.60 3.21
CA THR A 478 5.89 54.47 4.37
C THR A 478 5.40 55.85 4.00
N SER A 479 5.30 56.15 2.70
CA SER A 479 4.65 57.35 2.20
C SER A 479 3.93 57.10 0.86
N TYR A 480 2.93 57.92 0.60
CA TYR A 480 2.17 57.93 -0.64
C TYR A 480 1.89 59.39 -1.05
N ASP A 481 2.15 59.72 -2.31
CA ASP A 481 1.87 61.04 -2.87
C ASP A 481 0.53 61.01 -3.63
N GLU A 482 -0.48 61.70 -3.09
CA GLU A 482 -1.82 61.77 -3.66
C GLU A 482 -1.89 62.53 -5.00
N GLU A 483 -0.95 63.46 -5.27
CA GLU A 483 -0.95 64.24 -6.53
C GLU A 483 -0.33 63.45 -7.70
N SER A 484 0.72 62.67 -7.43
CA SER A 484 1.37 61.82 -8.43
C SER A 484 0.85 60.39 -8.49
N ARG A 485 0.08 59.97 -7.47
CA ARG A 485 -0.41 58.59 -7.26
C ARG A 485 0.70 57.55 -7.16
N GLU A 486 1.88 57.95 -6.68
CA GLU A 486 3.04 57.06 -6.53
C GLU A 486 3.31 56.74 -5.06
N PHE A 487 3.64 55.47 -4.80
CA PHE A 487 4.22 55.08 -3.51
C PHE A 487 5.62 55.69 -3.38
N GLY A 488 5.89 56.27 -2.21
CA GLY A 488 7.11 56.98 -1.91
C GLY A 488 8.17 56.09 -1.25
N ASP A 489 8.64 56.51 -0.08
CA ASP A 489 9.74 55.89 0.65
C ASP A 489 9.51 54.39 0.89
N MET A 490 10.50 53.60 0.51
CA MET A 490 10.55 52.16 0.74
C MET A 490 11.42 51.86 1.96
N VAL A 491 10.90 51.05 2.87
CA VAL A 491 11.65 50.54 4.01
C VAL A 491 11.79 49.03 3.87
N GLU A 492 13.03 48.55 3.87
CA GLU A 492 13.32 47.12 3.90
C GLU A 492 12.97 46.55 5.28
N VAL A 493 12.20 45.47 5.30
CA VAL A 493 11.71 44.84 6.53
C VAL A 493 12.14 43.39 6.63
N THR A 494 12.40 42.95 7.85
CA THR A 494 12.65 41.53 8.15
C THR A 494 11.36 40.90 8.65
N ILE A 495 10.81 39.96 7.88
CA ILE A 495 9.56 39.27 8.19
C ILE A 495 9.78 38.05 9.08
N GLY A 496 8.85 37.81 9.99
CA GLY A 496 8.77 36.63 10.87
C GLY A 496 7.57 35.75 10.50
N ILE A 497 6.78 35.38 11.51
CA ILE A 497 5.57 34.55 11.37
C ILE A 497 4.55 35.27 10.47
N SER A 498 3.90 34.53 9.57
CA SER A 498 2.72 34.99 8.83
C SER A 498 1.55 34.03 9.09
N ASN A 499 0.37 34.60 9.31
CA ASN A 499 -0.88 33.86 9.46
C ASN A 499 -1.85 34.08 8.29
N GLY A 500 -1.37 34.63 7.17
CA GLY A 500 -2.15 34.92 5.96
C GLY A 500 -2.88 36.26 5.98
N ASN A 501 -3.23 36.79 7.16
CA ASN A 501 -3.85 38.11 7.30
C ASN A 501 -2.83 39.18 7.73
N TYR A 502 -1.91 38.80 8.62
CA TYR A 502 -0.89 39.66 9.19
C TYR A 502 0.49 38.99 9.12
N VAL A 503 1.52 39.83 9.04
CA VAL A 503 2.94 39.45 9.07
C VAL A 503 3.59 40.08 10.30
N GLU A 504 4.37 39.28 11.00
CA GLU A 504 5.30 39.78 12.02
C GLU A 504 6.49 40.51 11.37
N ILE A 505 6.79 41.71 11.86
CA ILE A 505 7.99 42.47 11.50
C ILE A 505 8.98 42.41 12.65
N THR A 506 10.13 41.78 12.41
CA THR A 506 11.22 41.65 13.40
C THR A 506 12.27 42.75 13.28
N GLY A 507 12.25 43.52 12.18
CA GLY A 507 13.14 44.66 11.99
C GLY A 507 12.74 45.51 10.78
N GLY A 508 13.08 46.79 10.84
CA GLY A 508 12.82 47.77 9.78
C GLY A 508 11.73 48.80 10.14
N LEU A 509 10.79 48.46 11.01
CA LEU A 509 9.69 49.34 11.45
C LEU A 509 9.58 49.41 12.97
N GLU A 510 9.02 50.50 13.48
CA GLU A 510 8.69 50.72 14.89
C GLU A 510 7.16 50.73 15.11
N GLU A 511 6.74 50.54 16.37
CA GLU A 511 5.32 50.62 16.73
C GLU A 511 4.77 52.03 16.45
N GLY A 512 3.64 52.09 15.75
CA GLY A 512 2.98 53.34 15.37
C GLY A 512 3.39 53.91 14.01
N ASP A 513 4.36 53.30 13.31
CA ASP A 513 4.66 53.64 11.92
C ASP A 513 3.45 53.38 11.03
N THR A 514 3.24 54.23 10.00
CA THR A 514 2.15 54.06 9.04
C THR A 514 2.70 53.49 7.74
N VAL A 515 2.08 52.40 7.27
CA VAL A 515 2.37 51.79 5.97
C VAL A 515 1.22 52.01 5.00
N TYR A 516 1.57 52.25 3.74
CA TYR A 516 0.65 52.49 2.65
C TYR A 516 0.68 51.29 1.70
N TYR A 517 -0.49 50.80 1.32
CA TYR A 517 -0.60 49.65 0.44
C TYR A 517 -1.88 49.72 -0.38
N GLN A 518 -1.93 48.90 -1.40
CA GLN A 518 -3.11 48.75 -2.22
C GLN A 518 -3.57 47.31 -2.09
N GLU A 519 -4.87 47.09 -1.91
CA GLU A 519 -5.43 45.76 -2.02
C GLU A 519 -5.11 45.25 -3.43
N SER A 520 -4.24 44.26 -3.52
CA SER A 520 -3.96 43.61 -4.78
C SER A 520 -5.19 42.78 -5.10
N GLN A 521 -6.02 43.22 -6.06
CA GLN A 521 -7.00 42.32 -6.65
C GLN A 521 -6.22 41.11 -7.14
N SER A 522 -6.43 39.95 -6.51
CA SER A 522 -5.87 38.70 -6.98
C SER A 522 -6.29 38.55 -8.43
N ASP A 523 -5.31 38.59 -9.35
CA ASP A 523 -5.54 38.31 -10.75
C ASP A 523 -6.20 36.94 -10.87
N GLU A 524 -7.52 36.94 -11.09
CA GLU A 524 -8.30 35.78 -11.49
C GLU A 524 -8.01 35.47 -12.98
N PHE A 525 -6.73 35.23 -13.28
CA PHE A 525 -6.23 34.83 -14.59
C PHE A 525 -5.62 33.43 -14.49
N GLY A 526 -6.46 32.40 -14.61
CA GLY A 526 -5.94 31.04 -14.72
C GLY A 526 -6.90 29.85 -14.73
N ASN A 527 -8.22 29.98 -14.54
CA ASN A 527 -9.13 28.86 -14.78
C ASN A 527 -9.44 28.69 -16.27
N PHE A 528 -8.44 28.26 -17.05
CA PHE A 528 -8.64 27.78 -18.41
C PHE A 528 -9.17 26.33 -18.36
N GLY A 529 -10.43 26.20 -17.95
CA GLY A 529 -11.17 24.94 -17.93
C GLY A 529 -12.63 25.19 -18.28
N GLY A 530 -12.97 25.22 -19.56
CA GLY A 530 -14.38 25.39 -19.95
C GLY A 530 -14.65 25.74 -21.41
N PHE A 531 -14.21 24.90 -22.36
CA PHE A 531 -14.88 24.83 -23.67
C PHE A 531 -16.25 24.15 -23.48
N GLY A 532 -17.23 24.94 -23.05
CA GLY A 532 -18.62 24.53 -22.84
C GLY A 532 -19.56 25.63 -23.33
N GLY A 533 -19.42 26.01 -24.60
CA GLY A 533 -20.25 27.02 -25.26
C GLY A 533 -21.70 26.55 -25.44
N GLY A 534 -22.52 26.74 -24.41
CA GLY A 534 -23.98 26.70 -24.50
C GLY A 534 -24.50 28.00 -25.10
N MET A 535 -24.56 28.09 -26.43
CA MET A 535 -25.17 29.20 -27.14
C MET A 535 -26.63 28.86 -27.44
N ALA A 536 -27.54 29.44 -26.67
CA ALA A 536 -28.95 29.46 -26.99
C ALA A 536 -29.20 30.36 -28.21
N MET A 537 -29.84 29.80 -29.24
CA MET A 537 -30.54 30.56 -30.27
C MET A 537 -31.99 30.06 -30.40
N PRO A 538 -32.95 30.94 -30.71
CA PRO A 538 -34.37 30.74 -30.48
C PRO A 538 -35.19 30.42 -31.74
N GLY A 539 -36.28 29.66 -31.57
CA GLY A 539 -37.52 29.82 -32.34
C GLY A 539 -37.81 28.84 -33.49
N GLY A 540 -38.80 27.97 -33.28
CA GLY A 540 -40.00 27.82 -34.13
C GLY A 540 -39.93 27.03 -35.45
N PHE A 541 -41.06 26.34 -35.73
CA PHE A 541 -41.40 25.48 -36.89
C PHE A 541 -40.83 24.05 -36.78
N GLY A 542 -41.61 22.95 -36.74
CA GLY A 542 -42.99 22.71 -37.20
C GLY A 542 -42.94 21.67 -38.32
N GLY A 543 -43.51 20.48 -38.09
CA GLY A 543 -43.90 19.57 -39.19
C GLY A 543 -43.46 18.11 -39.06
N ASP A 544 -44.46 17.24 -38.95
CA ASP A 544 -44.55 15.88 -39.50
C ASP A 544 -43.82 14.71 -38.80
N MET A 545 -44.59 14.14 -37.87
CA MET A 545 -44.55 12.73 -37.47
C MET A 545 -45.34 11.90 -38.49
N PRO A 546 -44.75 10.83 -39.05
CA PRO A 546 -45.48 9.58 -39.23
C PRO A 546 -44.71 8.42 -38.58
N GLY A 547 -45.43 7.65 -37.76
CA GLY A 547 -44.88 6.51 -37.05
C GLY A 547 -44.56 5.30 -37.93
N GLY A 548 -43.79 4.38 -37.36
CA GLY A 548 -43.67 3.00 -37.82
C GLY A 548 -42.35 2.35 -37.44
N PHE A 549 -42.45 1.23 -36.73
CA PHE A 549 -41.40 0.24 -36.43
C PHE A 549 -40.36 0.72 -35.39
N GLY A 550 -40.01 -0.02 -34.35
CA GLY A 550 -40.10 -1.44 -34.05
C GLY A 550 -38.92 -1.68 -33.11
N SER A 551 -39.19 -2.32 -31.97
CA SER A 551 -38.22 -2.64 -30.91
C SER A 551 -36.98 -3.38 -31.41
N ASP A 552 -35.78 -2.91 -31.05
CA ASP A 552 -34.55 -3.72 -31.06
C ASP A 552 -33.67 -3.37 -29.83
N MET A 553 -33.88 -4.13 -28.76
CA MET A 553 -32.86 -4.50 -27.77
C MET A 553 -32.11 -5.72 -28.32
N PRO A 554 -30.78 -5.81 -28.19
CA PRO A 554 -30.10 -7.09 -28.22
C PRO A 554 -29.78 -7.56 -26.80
N SER A 555 -30.63 -8.44 -26.29
CA SER A 555 -30.30 -9.41 -25.25
C SER A 555 -29.93 -10.74 -25.91
N GLY A 556 -28.78 -11.31 -25.55
CA GLY A 556 -28.50 -12.73 -25.75
C GLY A 556 -27.12 -13.02 -26.32
N PHE A 557 -26.23 -13.57 -25.47
CA PHE A 557 -25.38 -14.66 -25.90
C PHE A 557 -25.43 -15.78 -24.87
N ASP A 558 -25.61 -16.97 -25.43
CA ASP A 558 -26.25 -18.15 -24.89
C ASP A 558 -25.22 -19.14 -24.33
N GLY A 559 -25.72 -20.07 -23.53
CA GLY A 559 -24.98 -21.18 -22.98
C GLY A 559 -24.62 -22.21 -24.05
N GLY A 560 -23.44 -22.78 -23.91
CA GLY A 560 -22.93 -23.82 -24.80
C GLY A 560 -22.49 -25.04 -24.00
N GLY A 561 -23.45 -25.87 -23.59
CA GLY A 561 -23.20 -27.25 -23.20
C GLY A 561 -23.05 -28.12 -24.44
N MET A 562 -21.95 -28.86 -24.54
CA MET A 562 -21.73 -29.83 -25.61
C MET A 562 -21.86 -31.26 -25.07
N SER A 563 -22.99 -31.85 -25.40
CA SER A 563 -23.29 -33.28 -25.35
C SER A 563 -22.82 -33.96 -26.63
N MET A 564 -22.16 -35.13 -26.52
CA MET A 564 -22.03 -36.16 -27.56
C MET A 564 -21.70 -37.52 -26.89
N PRO A 565 -21.94 -38.69 -27.52
CA PRO A 565 -23.26 -39.31 -27.69
C PRO A 565 -23.30 -40.75 -27.13
N GLY A 566 -24.51 -41.24 -26.81
CA GLY A 566 -24.73 -42.65 -26.44
C GLY A 566 -24.72 -43.61 -27.64
N GLY A 567 -24.37 -44.88 -27.38
CA GLY A 567 -24.63 -45.99 -28.31
C GLY A 567 -23.78 -47.25 -28.08
N ASN A 568 -24.26 -48.14 -27.20
CA ASN A 568 -23.87 -49.57 -27.15
C ASN A 568 -24.43 -50.30 -28.39
N PRO A 569 -23.82 -51.39 -28.92
CA PRO A 569 -24.17 -52.73 -28.41
C PRO A 569 -23.06 -53.81 -28.45
N SER A 570 -23.08 -54.69 -27.43
CA SER A 570 -22.97 -56.16 -27.49
C SER A 570 -21.98 -56.84 -28.46
N GLY A 571 -21.04 -57.63 -27.90
CA GLY A 571 -20.19 -58.54 -28.68
C GLY A 571 -19.41 -59.56 -27.84
N ASN A 572 -20.06 -60.69 -27.58
CA ASN A 572 -19.60 -61.94 -26.98
C ASN A 572 -18.21 -62.45 -27.50
N GLY A 573 -17.35 -62.97 -26.62
CA GLY A 573 -16.04 -63.54 -27.01
C GLY A 573 -15.33 -64.31 -25.89
N ASN A 574 -15.69 -65.59 -25.78
CA ASN A 574 -15.23 -66.58 -24.81
C ASN A 574 -13.74 -67.00 -25.01
N SER A 575 -13.13 -67.44 -23.91
CA SER A 575 -12.07 -68.48 -23.82
C SER A 575 -10.64 -68.16 -24.29
N GLN A 576 -9.65 -68.23 -23.38
CA GLN A 576 -8.77 -69.39 -23.21
C GLN A 576 -7.57 -69.10 -22.28
N ARG A 577 -7.54 -69.84 -21.16
CA ARG A 577 -6.33 -70.29 -20.46
C ARG A 577 -5.64 -71.35 -21.35
N PRO A 578 -4.31 -71.48 -21.37
CA PRO A 578 -3.57 -72.28 -20.37
C PRO A 578 -2.23 -71.60 -20.00
N GLY A 579 -1.44 -71.95 -19.00
CA GLY A 579 -1.32 -73.14 -18.17
C GLY A 579 0.16 -73.27 -17.78
N ASN A 580 0.40 -73.47 -16.48
CA ASN A 580 1.60 -73.94 -15.76
C ASN A 580 2.87 -74.33 -16.52
N GLY A 581 4.01 -74.02 -15.90
CA GLY A 581 5.28 -74.65 -16.23
C GLY A 581 6.40 -74.50 -15.20
N ARG A 582 6.21 -75.15 -14.03
CA ARG A 582 7.23 -75.60 -13.05
C ARG A 582 7.92 -74.59 -12.13
#